data_AF-A0A937C469-F1
#
_entry.id   AF-A0A937C469-F1
#
_cell.length_a   1.000
_cell.length_b   1.000
_cell.length_c   1.000
_cell.angle_alpha   90.00
_cell.angle_beta   90.00
_cell.angle_gamma   90.00
#
_symmetry.space_group_name_H-M   'P 1'
#
loop_
_entity.id
_entity.type
_entity.pdbx_description
1 polymer ?
#
loop_
_entity_poly.entity_id
_entity_poly.type
_entity_poly.pdbx_seq_one_letter_code
_entity_poly.pdbx_strand_id
1 'polypeptide(L)'
;MKWKSLLAVMAIFIYVASFAQGDRKLSKYLTINISGKMDTVSAFSIDKNTPKRAGWGIIYSAFTKAFISAGLPVVEKANAASSHSYNIMIDYEYHGTQFSNLRGQIVDVSNGSQIIGTITYEKKFEVDDISSGIADNIKSKNPVIQKAEIKKDNLVKEETQNMKQGRSKEDRLRELKDLFEKQLITKEDYDKAKQKILEEQ
;
A
#
# COMPACT_ATOMS: atom_id res chain seq x y z
N MET A 1 22.91 -2.73 39.23
CA MET A 1 22.43 -2.14 37.95
C MET A 1 21.75 -3.24 37.10
N LYS A 2 20.59 -3.78 37.49
CA LYS A 2 19.94 -4.92 36.76
C LYS A 2 18.39 -4.94 36.76
N TRP A 3 17.72 -3.88 37.20
CA TRP A 3 16.24 -3.81 37.17
C TRP A 3 15.65 -3.03 36.00
N LYS A 4 16.45 -2.20 35.32
CA LYS A 4 15.99 -1.44 34.14
C LYS A 4 15.83 -2.33 32.90
N SER A 5 16.49 -3.48 32.86
CA SER A 5 16.46 -4.41 31.72
C SER A 5 15.22 -5.31 31.68
N LEU A 6 14.55 -5.53 32.82
CA LEU A 6 13.38 -6.42 32.90
C LEU A 6 12.08 -5.74 32.43
N LEU A 7 11.97 -4.42 32.67
CA LEU A 7 10.82 -3.61 32.26
C LEU A 7 10.72 -3.44 30.73
N ALA A 8 11.85 -3.37 30.03
CA ALA A 8 11.89 -3.24 28.58
C ALA A 8 11.38 -4.50 27.87
N VAL A 9 11.63 -5.69 28.43
CA VAL A 9 11.19 -6.96 27.83
C VAL A 9 9.68 -7.19 28.04
N MET A 10 9.10 -6.76 29.16
CA MET A 10 7.65 -6.81 29.37
C MET A 10 6.87 -5.85 28.45
N ALA A 11 7.42 -4.67 28.15
CA ALA A 11 6.78 -3.73 27.22
C ALA A 11 6.66 -4.29 25.80
N ILE A 12 7.65 -5.07 25.35
CA ILE A 12 7.64 -5.73 24.04
C ILE A 12 6.55 -6.83 23.97
N PHE A 13 6.36 -7.59 25.06
CA PHE A 13 5.32 -8.64 25.10
C PHE A 13 3.89 -8.08 25.16
N ILE A 14 3.67 -6.94 25.82
CA ILE A 14 2.34 -6.30 25.86
C ILE A 14 1.96 -5.73 24.49
N TYR A 15 2.94 -5.21 23.74
CA TYR A 15 2.68 -4.70 22.39
C TYR A 15 2.19 -5.83 21.47
N VAL A 16 2.92 -6.95 21.40
CA VAL A 16 2.58 -8.09 20.51
C VAL A 16 1.24 -8.76 20.84
N ALA A 17 0.85 -8.81 22.13
CA ALA A 17 -0.43 -9.40 22.53
C ALA A 17 -1.65 -8.58 22.07
N SER A 18 -1.56 -7.25 22.05
CA SER A 18 -2.63 -6.37 21.57
C SER A 18 -2.85 -6.52 20.05
N PHE A 19 -1.78 -6.66 19.25
CA PHE A 19 -1.88 -6.93 17.81
C PHE A 19 -2.56 -8.28 17.53
N ALA A 20 -2.14 -9.34 18.22
CA ALA A 20 -2.72 -10.67 18.03
C ALA A 20 -4.21 -10.75 18.41
N GLN A 21 -4.65 -9.93 19.37
CA GLN A 21 -6.07 -9.85 19.75
C GLN A 21 -6.90 -9.00 18.77
N GLY A 22 -6.31 -7.92 18.22
CA GLY A 22 -6.90 -7.11 17.14
C GLY A 22 -7.14 -7.94 15.88
N ASP A 23 -6.12 -8.67 15.41
CA ASP A 23 -6.20 -9.52 14.22
C ASP A 23 -7.25 -10.63 14.33
N ARG A 24 -7.38 -11.24 15.52
CA ARG A 24 -8.39 -12.26 15.81
C ARG A 24 -9.82 -11.70 15.81
N LYS A 25 -10.02 -10.44 16.23
CA LYS A 25 -11.34 -9.78 16.17
C LYS A 25 -11.66 -9.36 14.74
N LEU A 26 -10.69 -8.80 14.02
CA LEU A 26 -10.82 -8.42 12.61
C LEU A 26 -11.22 -9.62 11.77
N SER A 27 -10.45 -10.71 11.78
CA SER A 27 -10.73 -11.93 11.00
C SER A 27 -12.09 -12.58 11.27
N LYS A 28 -12.69 -12.35 12.43
CA LYS A 28 -14.00 -12.93 12.79
C LYS A 28 -15.19 -12.11 12.26
N TYR A 29 -15.05 -10.80 12.12
CA TYR A 29 -16.17 -9.91 11.79
C TYR A 29 -15.97 -9.13 10.49
N LEU A 30 -14.74 -9.02 9.99
CA LEU A 30 -14.42 -8.42 8.71
C LEU A 30 -14.57 -9.46 7.60
N THR A 31 -15.52 -9.23 6.70
CA THR A 31 -15.67 -10.00 5.47
C THR A 31 -15.34 -9.12 4.28
N ILE A 32 -14.40 -9.56 3.46
CA ILE A 32 -14.00 -8.87 2.22
C ILE A 32 -14.06 -9.88 1.08
N ASN A 33 -15.04 -9.69 0.21
CA ASN A 33 -15.22 -10.48 -1.01
C ASN A 33 -14.73 -9.66 -2.19
N ILE A 34 -13.84 -10.22 -3.00
CA ILE A 34 -13.35 -9.61 -4.24
C ILE A 34 -13.60 -10.63 -5.34
N SER A 35 -14.54 -10.31 -6.24
CA SER A 35 -14.97 -11.18 -7.34
C SER A 35 -14.37 -10.77 -8.68
N GLY A 36 -13.79 -9.57 -8.78
CA GLY A 36 -13.05 -9.10 -9.95
C GLY A 36 -11.55 -9.37 -9.86
N LYS A 37 -10.86 -9.37 -11.01
CA LYS A 37 -9.40 -9.46 -11.04
C LYS A 37 -8.78 -8.07 -10.85
N MET A 38 -7.98 -7.89 -9.80
CA MET A 38 -7.18 -6.68 -9.59
C MET A 38 -5.88 -6.79 -10.40
N ASP A 39 -5.91 -6.40 -11.67
CA ASP A 39 -4.89 -6.82 -12.64
C ASP A 39 -3.69 -5.86 -12.78
N THR A 40 -3.73 -4.64 -12.23
CA THR A 40 -2.66 -3.64 -12.41
C THR A 40 -2.39 -2.78 -11.16
N VAL A 41 -1.35 -1.92 -11.22
CA VAL A 41 -1.06 -0.89 -10.20
C VAL A 41 -2.18 0.16 -10.27
N SER A 42 -3.32 -0.20 -9.71
CA SER A 42 -4.53 0.60 -9.79
C SER A 42 -4.55 1.60 -8.65
N ALA A 43 -4.87 2.85 -8.98
CA ALA A 43 -5.05 3.89 -7.97
C ALA A 43 -6.42 3.69 -7.28
N PHE A 44 -6.43 3.84 -5.96
CA PHE A 44 -7.63 3.80 -5.14
C PHE A 44 -8.12 5.23 -4.87
N SER A 45 -9.41 5.50 -5.01
CA SER A 45 -10.05 6.64 -4.37
C SER A 45 -10.91 6.15 -3.22
N ILE A 46 -10.91 6.89 -2.11
CA ILE A 46 -11.80 6.62 -0.98
C ILE A 46 -12.94 7.63 -1.09
N ASP A 47 -14.02 7.20 -1.71
CA ASP A 47 -15.07 8.11 -2.13
C ASP A 47 -16.21 8.17 -1.13
N LYS A 48 -16.79 9.35 -1.12
CA LYS A 48 -17.70 9.80 -0.10
C LYS A 48 -19.11 9.60 -0.62
N ASN A 49 -19.68 8.43 -0.35
CA ASN A 49 -21.06 8.16 -0.76
C ASN A 49 -22.06 9.14 -0.11
N THR A 50 -21.70 9.73 1.05
CA THR A 50 -22.47 10.81 1.67
C THR A 50 -21.56 11.94 2.20
N PRO A 51 -21.52 13.10 1.50
CA PRO A 51 -20.77 14.29 1.89
C PRO A 51 -20.96 14.87 3.30
N LYS A 52 -21.82 14.28 4.13
CA LYS A 52 -22.31 14.89 5.37
C LYS A 52 -22.37 13.92 6.57
N ARG A 53 -21.82 12.70 6.49
CA ARG A 53 -21.79 11.81 7.66
C ARG A 53 -20.75 12.28 8.70
N ALA A 54 -21.19 12.33 9.96
CA ALA A 54 -20.36 12.68 11.11
C ALA A 54 -19.22 11.66 11.25
N GLY A 55 -18.02 12.14 11.59
CA GLY A 55 -16.83 11.29 11.69
C GLY A 55 -16.16 10.96 10.35
N TRP A 56 -16.66 11.45 9.20
CA TRP A 56 -16.07 11.13 7.89
C TRP A 56 -14.60 11.54 7.75
N GLY A 57 -14.21 12.71 8.26
CA GLY A 57 -12.81 13.15 8.18
C GLY A 57 -11.85 12.15 8.84
N ILE A 58 -12.30 11.48 9.91
CA ILE A 58 -11.53 10.45 10.61
C ILE A 58 -11.42 9.20 9.73
N ILE A 59 -12.55 8.71 9.19
CA ILE A 59 -12.58 7.57 8.27
C ILE A 59 -11.69 7.82 7.05
N TYR A 60 -11.87 8.94 6.37
CA TYR A 60 -11.11 9.28 5.16
C TYR A 60 -9.60 9.33 5.43
N SER A 61 -9.19 10.01 6.50
CA SER A 61 -7.77 10.13 6.86
C SER A 61 -7.15 8.78 7.18
N ALA A 62 -7.84 7.95 7.98
CA ALA A 62 -7.35 6.64 8.38
C ALA A 62 -7.26 5.67 7.21
N PHE A 63 -8.26 5.62 6.32
CA PHE A 63 -8.20 4.80 5.11
C PHE A 63 -7.10 5.29 4.16
N THR A 64 -6.97 6.59 3.93
CA THR A 64 -5.92 7.14 3.05
C THR A 64 -4.54 6.74 3.57
N LYS A 65 -4.31 6.93 4.88
CA LYS A 65 -3.06 6.56 5.55
C LYS A 65 -2.78 5.06 5.45
N ALA A 66 -3.75 4.21 5.80
CA ALA A 66 -3.60 2.76 5.77
C ALA A 66 -3.26 2.25 4.37
N PHE A 67 -3.92 2.77 3.33
CA PHE A 67 -3.68 2.36 1.95
C PHE A 67 -2.29 2.78 1.47
N ILE A 68 -1.89 4.03 1.73
CA ILE A 68 -0.53 4.50 1.42
C ILE A 68 0.51 3.65 2.15
N SER A 69 0.31 3.37 3.44
CA SER A 69 1.21 2.52 4.23
C SER A 69 1.30 1.08 3.72
N ALA A 70 0.21 0.54 3.16
CA ALA A 70 0.19 -0.77 2.51
C ALA A 70 0.82 -0.77 1.10
N GLY A 71 1.26 0.39 0.59
CA GLY A 71 1.83 0.55 -0.75
C GLY A 71 0.77 0.62 -1.86
N LEU A 72 -0.49 0.89 -1.51
CA LEU A 72 -1.60 1.09 -2.43
C LEU A 72 -1.64 2.58 -2.83
N PRO A 73 -1.50 2.94 -4.12
CA PRO A 73 -1.59 4.34 -4.54
C PRO A 73 -2.99 4.90 -4.28
N VAL A 74 -3.09 6.09 -3.68
CA VAL A 74 -4.36 6.77 -3.41
C VAL A 74 -4.46 8.07 -4.21
N VAL A 75 -5.61 8.31 -4.83
CA VAL A 75 -5.95 9.56 -5.56
C VAL A 75 -7.25 10.14 -5.02
N GLU A 76 -7.40 11.46 -5.08
CA GLU A 76 -8.62 12.13 -4.60
C GLU A 76 -9.88 11.74 -5.39
N LYS A 77 -9.75 11.45 -6.68
CA LYS A 77 -10.84 10.99 -7.55
C LYS A 77 -10.33 9.93 -8.52
N ALA A 78 -10.97 8.76 -8.53
CA ALA A 78 -10.60 7.66 -9.42
C ALA A 78 -10.72 8.03 -10.91
N ASN A 79 -11.60 8.96 -11.29
CA ASN A 79 -11.75 9.44 -12.67
C ASN A 79 -10.53 10.22 -13.20
N ALA A 80 -9.63 10.67 -12.32
CA ALA A 80 -8.41 11.39 -12.71
C ALA A 80 -7.23 10.45 -12.99
N ALA A 81 -7.36 9.16 -12.67
CA ALA A 81 -6.32 8.16 -12.91
C ALA A 81 -6.53 7.43 -14.25
N SER A 82 -5.43 6.96 -14.83
CA SER A 82 -5.39 6.09 -16.01
C SER A 82 -6.33 4.90 -15.90
N SER A 83 -6.61 4.24 -17.03
CA SER A 83 -7.59 3.19 -17.34
C SER A 83 -7.80 2.02 -16.37
N HIS A 84 -7.27 2.00 -15.14
CA HIS A 84 -7.49 1.02 -14.09
C HIS A 84 -7.47 1.72 -12.71
N SER A 85 -8.64 2.17 -12.24
CA SER A 85 -8.80 2.80 -10.94
C SER A 85 -9.96 2.17 -10.18
N TYR A 86 -9.77 2.05 -8.86
CA TYR A 86 -10.77 1.48 -7.95
C TYR A 86 -11.32 2.56 -7.04
N ASN A 87 -12.63 2.55 -6.88
CA ASN A 87 -13.30 3.40 -5.92
C ASN A 87 -13.76 2.58 -4.71
N ILE A 88 -13.35 2.98 -3.51
CA ILE A 88 -13.80 2.39 -2.25
C ILE A 88 -14.86 3.30 -1.65
N MET A 89 -16.10 2.85 -1.72
CA MET A 89 -17.25 3.53 -1.17
C MET A 89 -17.52 2.94 0.22
N ILE A 90 -17.57 3.77 1.26
CA ILE A 90 -17.70 3.33 2.65
C ILE A 90 -18.93 3.96 3.29
N ASP A 91 -19.68 3.12 4.01
CA ASP A 91 -20.79 3.49 4.88
C ASP A 91 -20.58 2.93 6.29
N TYR A 92 -21.05 3.63 7.30
CA TYR A 92 -20.87 3.27 8.72
C TYR A 92 -21.85 4.01 9.62
N GLU A 93 -22.11 3.45 10.80
CA GLU A 93 -22.83 4.12 11.88
C GLU A 93 -21.87 4.88 12.79
N TYR A 94 -22.30 6.06 13.26
CA TYR A 94 -21.53 6.89 14.18
C TYR A 94 -22.38 7.35 15.34
N HIS A 95 -21.97 6.98 16.55
CA HIS A 95 -22.64 7.30 17.80
C HIS A 95 -21.84 8.32 18.63
N GLY A 96 -21.29 9.35 17.98
CA GLY A 96 -20.62 10.49 18.64
C GLY A 96 -19.16 10.26 19.04
N THR A 97 -18.84 9.08 19.56
CA THR A 97 -17.45 8.68 19.93
C THR A 97 -17.06 7.32 19.39
N GLN A 98 -18.01 6.60 18.78
CA GLN A 98 -17.84 5.21 18.41
C GLN A 98 -18.40 4.97 17.01
N PHE A 99 -17.64 4.21 16.24
CA PHE A 99 -18.04 3.71 14.93
C PHE A 99 -18.53 2.27 15.02
N SER A 100 -19.55 1.93 14.23
CA SER A 100 -20.08 0.58 14.12
C SER A 100 -20.59 0.28 12.72
N ASN A 101 -20.76 -1.02 12.42
CA ASN A 101 -21.50 -1.49 11.25
C ASN A 101 -20.99 -0.90 9.93
N LEU A 102 -19.71 -1.16 9.62
CA LEU A 102 -19.10 -0.72 8.37
C LEU A 102 -19.59 -1.58 7.21
N ARG A 103 -19.99 -0.93 6.12
CA ARG A 103 -20.31 -1.55 4.84
C ARG A 103 -19.54 -0.81 3.76
N GLY A 104 -19.02 -1.51 2.77
CA GLY A 104 -18.31 -0.88 1.68
C GLY A 104 -18.38 -1.66 0.38
N GLN A 105 -18.09 -0.94 -0.70
CA GLN A 105 -18.02 -1.48 -2.05
C GLN A 105 -16.70 -1.08 -2.68
N ILE A 106 -16.12 -2.01 -3.42
CA ILE A 106 -14.96 -1.77 -4.28
C ILE A 106 -15.49 -1.75 -5.71
N VAL A 107 -15.41 -0.60 -6.35
CA VAL A 107 -15.95 -0.35 -7.69
C VAL A 107 -14.80 -0.19 -8.67
N ASP A 108 -14.81 -0.97 -9.74
CA ASP A 108 -13.90 -0.78 -10.87
C ASP A 108 -14.46 0.33 -11.77
N VAL A 109 -13.82 1.49 -11.71
CA VAL A 109 -14.23 2.68 -12.45
C VAL A 109 -13.90 2.54 -13.94
N SER A 110 -12.90 1.73 -14.27
CA SER A 110 -12.49 1.51 -15.66
C SER A 110 -13.43 0.60 -16.45
N ASN A 111 -14.09 -0.33 -15.76
CA ASN A 111 -15.01 -1.29 -16.36
C ASN A 111 -16.47 -0.89 -16.11
N GLY A 112 -16.85 0.33 -16.50
CA GLY A 112 -18.24 0.79 -16.41
C GLY A 112 -18.78 0.93 -14.98
N SER A 113 -17.92 1.16 -13.99
CA SER A 113 -18.30 1.27 -12.57
C SER A 113 -18.94 -0.01 -12.00
N GLN A 114 -18.38 -1.16 -12.37
CA GLN A 114 -18.82 -2.45 -11.84
C GLN A 114 -18.37 -2.63 -10.38
N ILE A 115 -19.27 -3.09 -9.51
CA ILE A 115 -18.90 -3.52 -8.16
C ILE A 115 -18.13 -4.85 -8.29
N ILE A 116 -16.84 -4.82 -7.94
CA ILE A 116 -15.94 -5.97 -7.98
C ILE A 116 -15.65 -6.54 -6.59
N GLY A 117 -16.12 -5.88 -5.53
CA GLY A 117 -15.97 -6.39 -4.18
C GLY A 117 -16.86 -5.68 -3.16
N THR A 118 -16.99 -6.34 -2.01
CA THR A 118 -17.78 -5.86 -0.87
C THR A 118 -16.99 -6.00 0.41
N ILE A 119 -17.17 -5.05 1.32
CA ILE A 119 -16.56 -5.00 2.65
C ILE A 119 -17.70 -4.95 3.67
N THR A 120 -17.69 -5.80 4.68
CA THR A 120 -18.67 -5.75 5.76
C THR A 120 -18.02 -6.01 7.12
N TYR A 121 -18.40 -5.23 8.12
CA TYR A 121 -18.01 -5.39 9.52
C TYR A 121 -19.16 -5.00 10.46
N GLU A 122 -19.82 -6.00 11.05
CA GLU A 122 -21.07 -5.81 11.82
C GLU A 122 -20.85 -5.66 13.33
N LYS A 123 -19.82 -4.90 13.72
CA LYS A 123 -19.52 -4.59 15.12
C LYS A 123 -18.99 -3.18 15.29
N LYS A 124 -18.85 -2.78 16.56
CA LYS A 124 -18.07 -1.62 16.96
C LYS A 124 -16.62 -1.81 16.56
N PHE A 125 -16.00 -0.77 16.00
CA PHE A 125 -14.62 -0.85 15.52
C PHE A 125 -13.83 0.42 15.86
N GLU A 126 -12.51 0.23 15.90
CA GLU A 126 -11.53 1.31 15.86
C GLU A 126 -11.16 1.57 14.40
N VAL A 127 -11.10 2.85 14.02
CA VAL A 127 -10.98 3.22 12.61
C VAL A 127 -9.62 2.80 12.03
N ASP A 128 -8.55 2.91 12.81
CA ASP A 128 -7.21 2.55 12.37
C ASP A 128 -7.04 1.03 12.18
N ASP A 129 -7.65 0.23 13.06
CA ASP A 129 -7.65 -1.23 12.95
C ASP A 129 -8.39 -1.69 11.70
N ILE A 130 -9.59 -1.16 11.47
CA ILE A 130 -10.43 -1.58 10.33
C ILE A 130 -9.82 -1.15 9.00
N SER A 131 -9.27 0.07 8.92
CA SER A 131 -8.67 0.58 7.69
C SER A 131 -7.41 -0.19 7.33
N SER A 132 -6.57 -0.51 8.31
CA SER A 132 -5.36 -1.32 8.13
C SER A 132 -5.70 -2.74 7.69
N GLY A 133 -6.64 -3.40 8.37
CA GLY A 133 -7.07 -4.75 8.02
C GLY A 133 -7.68 -4.86 6.62
N ILE A 134 -8.42 -3.83 6.17
CA ILE A 134 -8.94 -3.76 4.80
C ILE A 134 -7.80 -3.56 3.79
N ALA A 135 -6.89 -2.63 4.04
CA ALA A 135 -5.74 -2.37 3.15
C ALA A 135 -4.87 -3.62 2.98
N ASP A 136 -4.58 -4.34 4.07
CA ASP A 136 -3.79 -5.58 4.05
C ASP A 136 -4.51 -6.72 3.31
N ASN A 137 -5.83 -6.84 3.47
CA ASN A 137 -6.61 -7.83 2.71
C ASN A 137 -6.59 -7.55 1.21
N ILE A 138 -6.70 -6.28 0.82
CA ILE A 138 -6.63 -5.87 -0.58
C ILE A 138 -5.22 -6.09 -1.13
N LYS A 139 -4.19 -5.69 -0.39
CA LYS A 139 -2.79 -5.92 -0.75
C LYS A 139 -2.50 -7.40 -0.98
N SER A 140 -2.88 -8.26 -0.04
CA SER A 140 -2.68 -9.71 -0.12
C SER A 140 -3.46 -10.37 -1.25
N LYS A 141 -4.53 -9.75 -1.75
CA LYS A 141 -5.28 -10.23 -2.91
C LYS A 141 -4.90 -9.55 -4.23
N ASN A 142 -4.03 -8.54 -4.20
CA ASN A 142 -3.55 -7.84 -5.39
C ASN A 142 -2.26 -8.50 -5.92
N PRO A 143 -2.32 -9.24 -7.05
CA PRO A 143 -1.18 -9.99 -7.60
C PRO A 143 -0.02 -9.11 -8.07
N VAL A 144 -0.23 -7.80 -8.29
CA VAL A 144 0.79 -6.88 -8.82
C VAL A 144 1.70 -6.37 -7.70
N ILE A 145 1.17 -6.20 -6.49
CA ILE A 145 1.94 -5.70 -5.33
C ILE A 145 2.83 -6.81 -4.76
N GLN A 146 2.35 -8.06 -4.77
CA GLN A 146 3.17 -9.21 -4.44
C GLN A 146 4.38 -9.33 -5.38
N LYS A 147 4.21 -9.09 -6.69
CA LYS A 147 5.33 -9.11 -7.66
C LYS A 147 6.33 -7.96 -7.45
N ALA A 148 5.89 -6.81 -6.95
CA ALA A 148 6.77 -5.68 -6.63
C ALA A 148 7.59 -5.93 -5.35
N GLU A 149 7.02 -6.59 -4.34
CA GLU A 149 7.74 -7.00 -3.13
C GLU A 149 8.70 -8.17 -3.40
N ILE A 150 8.31 -9.16 -4.20
CA ILE A 150 9.22 -10.23 -4.65
C ILE A 150 10.39 -9.65 -5.45
N LYS A 151 10.17 -8.60 -6.25
CA LYS A 151 11.26 -7.88 -6.92
C LYS A 151 12.16 -7.11 -5.96
N LYS A 152 11.61 -6.48 -4.90
CA LYS A 152 12.41 -5.79 -3.88
C LYS A 152 13.24 -6.75 -3.03
N ASP A 153 12.68 -7.89 -2.61
CA ASP A 153 13.42 -8.92 -1.86
C ASP A 153 14.46 -9.63 -2.73
N ASN A 154 14.21 -9.77 -4.04
CA ASN A 154 15.22 -10.27 -4.98
C ASN A 154 16.29 -9.21 -5.30
N LEU A 155 15.96 -7.91 -5.33
CA LEU A 155 16.94 -6.82 -5.44
C LEU A 155 17.84 -6.74 -4.21
N VAL A 156 17.31 -6.89 -2.99
CA VAL A 156 18.13 -6.90 -1.76
C VAL A 156 19.02 -8.16 -1.70
N LYS A 157 18.54 -9.31 -2.19
CA LYS A 157 19.36 -10.53 -2.29
C LYS A 157 20.39 -10.48 -3.42
N GLU A 158 20.09 -9.88 -4.56
CA GLU A 158 21.03 -9.71 -5.67
C GLU A 158 22.06 -8.60 -5.40
N GLU A 159 21.71 -7.51 -4.71
CA GLU A 159 22.65 -6.47 -4.27
C GLU A 159 23.67 -7.01 -3.26
N THR A 160 23.29 -7.96 -2.41
CA THR A 160 24.22 -8.55 -1.43
C THR A 160 25.16 -9.59 -2.05
N GLN A 161 24.82 -10.17 -3.22
CA GLN A 161 25.67 -11.18 -3.90
C GLN A 161 26.49 -10.62 -5.07
N ASN A 162 26.10 -9.50 -5.69
CA ASN A 162 26.86 -8.89 -6.80
C ASN A 162 27.81 -7.77 -6.39
N MET A 163 27.91 -7.43 -5.10
CA MET A 163 28.87 -6.45 -4.60
C MET A 163 30.26 -7.08 -4.39
N LYS A 164 30.83 -7.76 -5.40
CA LYS A 164 32.23 -8.21 -5.36
C LYS A 164 32.93 -8.46 -6.69
N GLN A 165 32.42 -7.96 -7.82
CA GLN A 165 33.20 -7.95 -9.06
C GLN A 165 32.99 -6.64 -9.81
N GLY A 166 34.07 -5.85 -9.91
CA GLY A 166 34.07 -4.54 -10.53
C GLY A 166 33.61 -4.62 -11.98
N ARG A 167 32.44 -4.05 -12.28
CA ARG A 167 31.94 -3.90 -13.66
C ARG A 167 32.87 -2.98 -14.45
N SER A 168 33.21 -3.39 -15.67
CA SER A 168 34.00 -2.64 -16.65
C SER A 168 33.35 -1.29 -16.98
N LYS A 169 34.15 -0.27 -17.31
CA LYS A 169 33.65 1.05 -17.75
C LYS A 169 32.73 0.92 -18.96
N GLU A 170 33.02 -0.03 -19.86
CA GLU A 170 32.21 -0.28 -21.05
C GLU A 170 30.80 -0.79 -20.72
N ASP A 171 30.68 -1.67 -19.72
CA ASP A 171 29.39 -2.18 -19.27
C ASP A 171 28.54 -1.07 -18.64
N ARG A 172 29.17 -0.22 -17.82
CA ARG A 172 28.50 0.93 -17.20
C ARG A 172 28.02 1.95 -18.23
N LEU A 173 28.80 2.20 -19.29
CA LEU A 173 28.40 3.09 -20.37
C LEU A 173 27.25 2.53 -21.21
N ARG A 174 27.24 1.20 -21.43
CA ARG A 174 26.14 0.53 -22.14
C ARG A 174 24.84 0.57 -21.35
N GLU A 175 24.88 0.30 -20.05
CA GLU A 175 23.72 0.41 -19.16
C GLU A 175 23.18 1.85 -19.12
N LEU A 176 24.07 2.84 -19.01
CA LEU A 176 23.67 4.25 -18.98
C LEU A 176 22.99 4.68 -20.29
N LYS A 177 23.49 4.18 -21.43
CA LYS A 177 22.87 4.43 -22.74
C LYS A 177 21.48 3.78 -22.85
N ASP A 178 21.32 2.55 -22.37
CA ASP A 178 20.03 1.86 -22.35
C ASP A 178 19.00 2.59 -21.46
N LEU A 179 19.42 3.14 -20.32
CA LEU A 179 18.56 3.97 -19.46
C LEU A 179 18.09 5.25 -20.16
N PHE A 180 18.97 5.90 -20.93
CA PHE A 180 18.63 7.09 -21.69
C PHE A 180 17.71 6.79 -22.88
N GLU A 181 17.99 5.72 -23.65
CA GLU A 181 17.14 5.29 -24.78
C GLU A 181 15.73 4.90 -24.33
N LYS A 182 15.58 4.37 -23.12
CA LYS A 182 14.28 4.06 -22.49
C LYS A 182 13.59 5.27 -21.84
N GLN A 183 14.15 6.48 -21.99
CA GLN A 183 13.65 7.72 -21.37
C GLN A 183 13.52 7.64 -19.83
N LEU A 184 14.31 6.77 -19.18
CA LEU A 184 14.29 6.61 -17.73
C LEU A 184 15.16 7.64 -17.00
N ILE A 185 16.06 8.30 -17.73
CA ILE A 185 16.90 9.40 -17.25
C ILE A 185 16.85 10.56 -18.24
N THR A 186 17.08 11.78 -17.74
CA THR A 186 17.14 12.96 -18.61
C THR A 186 18.47 13.01 -19.37
N LYS A 187 18.53 13.83 -20.43
CA LYS A 187 19.76 14.05 -21.20
C LYS A 187 20.88 14.64 -20.31
N GLU A 188 20.51 15.52 -19.39
CA GLU A 188 21.45 16.16 -18.46
C GLU A 188 22.03 15.13 -17.47
N ASP A 189 21.20 14.21 -16.98
CA ASP A 189 21.65 13.10 -16.11
C ASP A 189 22.55 12.10 -16.86
N TYR A 190 22.20 11.81 -18.12
CA TYR A 190 23.01 10.96 -19.00
C TYR A 190 24.40 11.54 -19.24
N ASP A 191 24.49 12.82 -19.62
CA ASP A 191 25.78 13.46 -19.92
C ASP A 191 26.66 13.56 -18.67
N LYS A 192 26.06 13.88 -17.51
CA LYS A 192 26.77 13.96 -16.22
C LYS A 192 27.28 12.61 -15.72
N ALA A 193 26.46 11.56 -15.82
CA ALA A 193 26.85 10.21 -15.43
C ALA A 193 27.89 9.61 -16.40
N LYS A 194 27.77 9.89 -17.69
CA LYS A 194 28.73 9.46 -18.71
C LYS A 194 30.10 10.06 -18.46
N GLN A 195 30.15 11.36 -18.16
CA GLN A 195 31.40 12.05 -17.84
C GLN A 195 32.05 11.48 -16.58
N LYS A 196 31.26 11.20 -15.54
CA LYS A 196 31.75 10.57 -14.30
C LYS A 196 32.37 9.18 -14.54
N ILE A 197 31.76 8.34 -15.39
CA ILE A 197 32.28 7.00 -15.71
C ILE A 197 33.58 7.09 -16.54
N LEU A 198 33.70 8.10 -17.41
CA LEU A 198 34.90 8.33 -18.22
C LEU A 198 36.07 8.89 -17.39
N GLU A 199 35.78 9.63 -16.32
CA GLU A 199 36.79 10.24 -15.42
C GLU A 199 37.27 9.30 -14.30
N GLU A 200 36.54 8.22 -13.99
CA GLU A 200 37.04 7.15 -13.11
C GLU A 200 38.25 6.47 -13.79
N GLN A 201 39.41 6.37 -13.12
CA GLN A 201 40.62 5.70 -13.64
C GLN A 201 40.54 4.18 -13.52
#